data_AF-A0A6M0GE66-F1
#
_entry.id   AF-A0A6M0GE66-F1
#
_cell.length_a   1.000
_cell.length_b   1.000
_cell.length_c   1.000
_cell.angle_alpha   90.00
_cell.angle_beta   90.00
_cell.angle_gamma   90.00
#
_symmetry.space_group_name_H-M   'P 1'
#
loop_
_entity.id
_entity.type
_entity.pdbx_description
1 polymer ?
#
loop_
_entity_poly.entity_id
_entity_poly.type
_entity_poly.pdbx_seq_one_letter_code
_entity_poly.pdbx_strand_id
1 'polypeptide(L)'
;MPEEQPPSQETRTLEPGTLWTSVTQQTTHALQWGALQSIPTESEFVEQDGISFLVRILSNLIRKDKAKKEQDKKATNSGKEFNPFLPYEEDLFVADISPTHLCLLNKFNVVDHHLLIVTRSFEEQETWLTVQDFEAMGRCLREFEGLA
;
A
#
# COMPACT_ATOMS: atom_id res chain seq x y z
N MET A 1 0.81 -41.57 -8.93
CA MET A 1 0.29 -40.40 -8.21
C MET A 1 0.45 -39.22 -9.14
N PRO A 2 -0.62 -38.58 -9.62
CA PRO A 2 -0.47 -37.47 -10.53
C PRO A 2 0.06 -36.27 -9.76
N GLU A 3 1.15 -35.69 -10.25
CA GLU A 3 1.70 -34.42 -9.79
C GLU A 3 0.61 -33.34 -9.95
N GLU A 4 0.25 -32.71 -8.85
CA GLU A 4 -0.61 -31.53 -8.86
C GLU A 4 0.09 -30.43 -9.65
N GLN A 5 -0.44 -30.14 -10.84
CA GLN A 5 -0.05 -28.96 -11.60
C GLN A 5 -0.33 -27.72 -10.73
N PRO A 6 0.60 -26.74 -10.65
CA PRO A 6 0.31 -25.49 -9.96
C PRO A 6 -0.91 -24.83 -10.60
N PRO A 7 -1.77 -24.15 -9.81
CA PRO A 7 -2.97 -23.53 -10.35
C PRO A 7 -2.58 -22.59 -11.49
N SER A 8 -3.30 -22.74 -12.60
CA SER A 8 -3.18 -21.92 -13.81
C SER A 8 -3.10 -20.45 -13.42
N GLN A 9 -2.07 -19.76 -13.92
CA GLN A 9 -1.92 -18.31 -13.81
C GLN A 9 -3.04 -17.63 -14.61
N GLU A 10 -4.24 -17.60 -14.05
CA GLU A 10 -5.29 -16.69 -14.48
C GLU A 10 -4.69 -15.28 -14.49
N THR A 11 -4.99 -14.53 -15.55
CA THR A 11 -4.42 -13.22 -15.86
C THR A 11 -4.54 -12.28 -14.65
N ARG A 12 -3.45 -12.16 -13.88
CA ARG A 12 -3.31 -11.24 -12.74
C ARG A 12 -3.27 -9.81 -13.25
N THR A 13 -4.43 -9.27 -13.60
CA THR A 13 -4.58 -7.96 -14.21
C THR A 13 -5.83 -7.30 -13.65
N LEU A 14 -5.69 -6.01 -13.35
CA LEU A 14 -6.79 -5.19 -12.88
C LEU A 14 -7.88 -5.10 -13.95
N GLU A 15 -9.10 -5.50 -13.58
CA GLU A 15 -10.30 -5.26 -14.37
C GLU A 15 -10.68 -3.77 -14.32
N PRO A 16 -10.84 -3.08 -15.47
CA PRO A 16 -11.16 -1.65 -15.50
C PRO A 16 -12.46 -1.30 -14.76
N GLY A 17 -12.45 -0.19 -14.04
CA GLY A 17 -13.59 0.34 -13.29
C GLY A 17 -13.84 -0.36 -11.94
N THR A 18 -12.94 -1.23 -11.48
CA THR A 18 -13.13 -2.01 -10.24
C THR A 18 -12.29 -1.52 -9.07
N LEU A 19 -11.20 -0.77 -9.33
CA LEU A 19 -10.20 -0.50 -8.30
C LEU A 19 -10.76 0.30 -7.13
N TRP A 20 -11.54 1.36 -7.38
CA TRP A 20 -12.09 2.18 -6.30
C TRP A 20 -13.04 1.38 -5.38
N THR A 21 -13.84 0.49 -5.96
CA THR A 21 -14.70 -0.41 -5.18
C THR A 21 -13.86 -1.36 -4.33
N SER A 22 -12.81 -1.97 -4.89
CA SER A 22 -11.90 -2.83 -4.11
C SER A 22 -11.21 -2.06 -3.00
N VAL A 23 -10.72 -0.84 -3.26
CA VAL A 23 -10.05 0.01 -2.28
C VAL A 23 -10.97 0.33 -1.10
N THR A 24 -12.20 0.76 -1.39
CA THR A 24 -13.17 1.14 -0.34
C THR A 24 -13.59 -0.08 0.50
N GLN A 25 -13.91 -1.20 -0.14
CA GLN A 25 -14.25 -2.46 0.55
C GLN A 25 -13.09 -2.96 1.41
N GLN A 26 -11.89 -3.01 0.85
CA GLN A 26 -10.71 -3.47 1.58
C GLN A 26 -10.37 -2.53 2.73
N THR A 27 -10.54 -1.21 2.56
CA THR A 27 -10.32 -0.24 3.65
C THR A 27 -11.25 -0.52 4.82
N THR A 28 -12.54 -0.72 4.57
CA THR A 28 -13.51 -1.06 5.63
C THR A 28 -13.14 -2.37 6.32
N HIS A 29 -12.80 -3.41 5.55
CA HIS A 29 -12.39 -4.70 6.07
C HIS A 29 -11.12 -4.59 6.94
N ALA A 30 -10.07 -3.96 6.43
CA ALA A 30 -8.80 -3.84 7.10
C ALA A 30 -8.89 -3.02 8.40
N LEU A 31 -9.74 -1.99 8.44
CA LEU A 31 -10.05 -1.25 9.67
C LEU A 31 -10.78 -2.13 10.69
N GLN A 32 -11.80 -2.88 10.23
CA GLN A 32 -12.59 -3.75 11.10
C GLN A 32 -11.74 -4.85 11.76
N TRP A 33 -10.78 -5.41 11.02
CA TRP A 33 -9.85 -6.44 11.51
C TRP A 33 -8.60 -5.88 12.19
N GLY A 34 -8.43 -4.55 12.22
CA GLY A 34 -7.28 -3.89 12.83
C GLY A 34 -5.95 -4.04 12.06
N ALA A 35 -6.02 -4.53 10.82
CA ALA A 35 -4.88 -4.60 9.91
C ALA A 35 -4.44 -3.20 9.47
N LEU A 36 -5.40 -2.34 9.08
CA LEU A 36 -5.16 -0.93 8.75
C LEU A 36 -5.21 -0.08 10.03
N GLN A 37 -4.13 0.66 10.28
CA GLN A 37 -3.92 1.45 11.48
C GLN A 37 -3.69 2.92 11.11
N SER A 38 -4.77 3.60 10.72
CA SER A 38 -4.72 5.01 10.30
C SER A 38 -4.16 5.91 11.40
N ILE A 39 -3.29 6.83 10.99
CA ILE A 39 -2.71 7.84 11.88
C ILE A 39 -3.59 9.10 11.79
N PRO A 40 -4.32 9.46 12.86
CA PRO A 40 -5.17 10.64 12.85
C PRO A 40 -4.32 11.91 12.73
N THR A 41 -4.75 12.81 11.84
CA THR A 41 -4.13 14.12 11.66
C THR A 41 -5.18 15.20 11.56
N GLU A 42 -4.88 16.37 12.12
CA GLU A 42 -5.56 17.62 11.79
C GLU A 42 -4.86 18.25 10.57
N SER A 43 -5.58 19.09 9.82
CA SER A 43 -4.99 19.74 8.65
C SER A 43 -5.41 21.20 8.54
N GLU A 44 -4.48 22.04 8.12
CA GLU A 44 -4.69 23.46 7.84
C GLU A 44 -4.01 23.86 6.53
N PHE A 45 -4.54 24.90 5.89
CA PHE A 45 -3.90 25.51 4.72
C PHE A 45 -3.07 26.71 5.17
N VAL A 46 -1.83 26.79 4.70
CA VAL A 46 -0.92 27.90 4.92
C VAL A 46 -0.52 28.47 3.57
N GLU A 47 -0.61 29.79 3.40
CA GLU A 47 -0.12 30.45 2.20
C GLU A 47 1.25 31.08 2.44
N GLN A 48 2.18 30.84 1.53
CA GLN A 48 3.49 31.50 1.50
C GLN A 48 3.88 31.78 0.05
N ASP A 49 4.29 33.01 -0.24
CA ASP A 49 4.73 33.46 -1.57
C ASP A 49 3.74 33.14 -2.70
N GLY A 50 2.44 33.18 -2.40
CA GLY A 50 1.36 32.88 -3.34
C GLY A 50 1.12 31.39 -3.61
N ILE A 51 1.79 30.50 -2.86
CA ILE A 51 1.63 29.05 -2.92
C ILE A 51 0.83 28.61 -1.70
N SER A 52 -0.23 27.82 -1.92
CA SER A 52 -1.03 27.22 -0.86
C SER A 52 -0.47 25.84 -0.49
N PHE A 53 -0.17 25.65 0.80
CA PHE A 53 0.36 24.40 1.36
C PHE A 53 -0.70 23.76 2.26
N LEU A 54 -0.98 22.48 2.05
CA LEU A 54 -1.74 21.66 3.00
C LEU A 54 -0.79 21.10 4.06
N VAL A 55 -0.89 21.62 5.28
CA VAL A 55 -0.11 21.15 6.43
C VAL A 55 -0.94 20.11 7.19
N ARG A 56 -0.40 18.89 7.37
CA ARG A 56 -1.03 17.83 8.19
C ARG A 56 -0.26 17.66 9.50
N ILE A 57 -0.95 17.82 10.62
CA ILE A 57 -0.38 17.80 11.97
C ILE A 57 -0.79 16.47 12.64
N LEU A 58 0.20 15.70 13.09
CA LEU A 58 -0.04 14.42 13.76
C LEU A 58 -0.71 14.64 15.13
N SER A 59 -1.92 14.14 15.29
CA SER A 59 -2.60 14.11 16.59
C SER A 59 -2.01 12.97 17.43
N ASN A 60 -1.40 13.26 18.58
CA ASN A 60 -0.83 12.28 19.52
C ASN A 60 0.31 11.38 18.98
N LEU A 61 1.53 11.93 18.96
CA LEU A 61 2.81 11.28 18.63
C LEU A 61 3.14 9.97 19.40
N ILE A 62 2.44 9.67 20.50
CA ILE A 62 2.77 8.58 21.44
C ILE A 62 2.60 7.18 20.81
N ARG A 63 1.84 7.02 19.72
CA ARG A 63 1.63 5.70 19.06
C ARG A 63 2.78 5.26 18.14
N LYS A 64 3.58 6.18 17.59
CA LYS A 64 4.68 5.85 16.66
C LYS A 64 5.80 5.02 17.30
N ASP A 65 6.07 5.26 18.58
CA ASP A 65 7.14 4.55 19.31
C ASP A 65 6.81 3.08 19.60
N LYS A 66 5.52 2.73 19.74
CA LYS A 66 5.11 1.35 20.02
C LYS A 66 5.16 0.48 18.76
N ALA A 67 4.66 0.99 17.64
CA ALA A 67 4.67 0.26 16.36
C ALA A 67 6.09 -0.03 15.86
N LYS A 68 7.00 0.96 15.95
CA LYS A 68 8.41 0.76 15.60
C LYS A 68 9.11 -0.28 16.48
N LYS A 69 8.86 -0.25 17.79
CA LYS A 69 9.40 -1.24 18.74
C LYS A 69 8.91 -2.66 18.49
N GLU A 70 7.70 -2.84 17.97
CA GLU A 70 7.18 -4.16 17.61
C GLU A 70 7.76 -4.67 16.28
N GLN A 71 8.00 -3.77 15.32
CA GLN A 71 8.72 -4.10 14.08
C GLN A 71 10.17 -4.53 14.34
N ASP A 72 10.91 -3.77 15.16
CA ASP A 72 12.31 -4.08 15.50
C ASP A 72 12.44 -5.42 16.24
N LYS A 73 11.43 -5.80 17.04
CA LYS A 73 11.36 -7.10 17.73
C LYS A 73 11.10 -8.28 16.78
N LYS A 74 10.34 -8.08 15.70
CA LYS A 74 10.11 -9.13 14.69
C LYS A 74 11.34 -9.36 13.82
N ALA A 75 12.10 -8.31 13.50
CA ALA A 75 13.35 -8.42 12.75
C ALA A 75 14.47 -9.14 13.53
N THR A 76 14.53 -8.95 14.85
CA THR A 76 15.56 -9.56 15.71
C THR A 76 15.35 -11.05 16.00
N ASN A 77 14.13 -11.57 15.89
CA ASN A 77 13.82 -12.98 16.20
C ASN A 77 13.92 -13.94 15.02
N SER A 78 13.99 -13.47 13.77
CA SER A 78 13.96 -14.32 12.56
C SER A 78 15.31 -14.48 11.85
N GLY A 79 16.32 -13.65 12.18
CA GLY A 79 17.64 -13.68 11.53
C GLY A 79 17.62 -13.39 10.02
N LYS A 80 16.46 -13.02 9.46
CA LYS A 80 16.26 -12.65 8.06
C LYS A 80 15.84 -11.19 8.00
N GLU A 81 16.34 -10.47 7.00
CA GLU A 81 15.83 -9.14 6.65
C GLU A 81 14.31 -9.21 6.48
N PHE A 82 13.61 -8.49 7.35
CA PHE A 82 12.15 -8.44 7.35
C PHE A 82 11.69 -7.47 6.26
N ASN A 83 11.10 -8.00 5.19
CA ASN A 83 10.47 -7.21 4.15
C ASN A 83 8.96 -7.07 4.46
N PRO A 84 8.44 -5.87 4.81
CA PRO A 84 7.02 -5.70 5.11
C PRO A 84 6.09 -5.95 3.90
N PHE A 85 6.66 -6.06 2.70
CA PHE A 85 5.95 -6.33 1.47
C PHE A 85 5.97 -7.80 1.04
N LEU A 86 6.79 -8.64 1.69
CA LEU A 86 6.95 -10.06 1.33
C LEU A 86 7.14 -10.97 2.57
N PRO A 87 6.20 -11.90 2.86
CA PRO A 87 4.82 -11.92 2.35
C PRO A 87 4.04 -10.71 2.88
N TYR A 88 3.25 -10.07 2.02
CA TYR A 88 2.35 -9.00 2.45
C TYR A 88 1.19 -9.54 3.30
N GLU A 89 0.56 -8.66 4.09
CA GLU A 89 -0.65 -9.02 4.85
C GLU A 89 -1.85 -9.05 3.89
N GLU A 90 -2.54 -10.19 3.78
CA GLU A 90 -3.71 -10.35 2.90
C GLU A 90 -4.84 -9.37 3.23
N ASP A 91 -4.97 -9.00 4.51
CA ASP A 91 -5.93 -7.98 4.94
C ASP A 91 -5.60 -6.57 4.43
N LEU A 92 -4.43 -6.35 3.83
CA LEU A 92 -4.05 -5.10 3.17
C LEU A 92 -4.01 -5.23 1.63
N PHE A 93 -4.23 -6.42 1.08
CA PHE A 93 -4.23 -6.64 -0.36
C PHE A 93 -5.50 -6.07 -1.00
N VAL A 94 -5.34 -5.27 -2.05
CA VAL A 94 -6.46 -4.63 -2.75
C VAL A 94 -6.74 -5.31 -4.09
N ALA A 95 -5.71 -5.45 -4.94
CA ALA A 95 -5.87 -5.98 -6.29
C ALA A 95 -4.51 -6.34 -6.91
N ASP A 96 -4.56 -7.27 -7.86
CA ASP A 96 -3.47 -7.46 -8.81
C ASP A 96 -3.54 -6.38 -9.90
N ILE A 97 -2.47 -5.60 -10.07
CA ILE A 97 -2.42 -4.53 -11.09
C ILE A 97 -1.99 -5.11 -12.43
N SER A 98 -0.92 -5.92 -12.38
CA SER A 98 -0.28 -6.57 -13.52
C SER A 98 0.44 -7.85 -13.07
N PRO A 99 1.03 -8.61 -14.00
CA PRO A 99 1.88 -9.75 -13.63
C PRO A 99 3.04 -9.38 -12.71
N THR A 100 3.55 -8.14 -12.79
CA THR A 100 4.71 -7.67 -12.00
C THR A 100 4.33 -6.87 -10.75
N HIS A 101 3.14 -6.26 -10.73
CA HIS A 101 2.73 -5.33 -9.67
C HIS A 101 1.41 -5.71 -9.01
N LEU A 102 1.30 -5.38 -7.73
CA LEU A 102 0.08 -5.48 -6.94
C LEU A 102 -0.19 -4.18 -6.17
N CYS A 103 -1.42 -4.02 -5.71
CA CYS A 103 -1.88 -2.88 -4.95
C CYS A 103 -2.13 -3.28 -3.50
N LEU A 104 -1.55 -2.54 -2.55
CA LEU A 104 -1.78 -2.70 -1.12
C LEU A 104 -2.32 -1.40 -0.50
N LEU A 105 -3.05 -1.52 0.60
CA LEU A 105 -3.28 -0.42 1.52
C LEU A 105 -2.00 -0.14 2.31
N ASN A 106 -1.64 1.13 2.47
CA ASN A 106 -0.59 1.52 3.39
C ASN A 106 -1.06 1.31 4.83
N LYS A 107 -0.49 0.32 5.52
CA LYS A 107 -0.85 -0.08 6.90
C LYS A 107 -0.96 1.08 7.89
N PHE A 108 -0.11 2.09 7.76
CA PHE A 108 -0.08 3.25 8.65
C PHE A 108 -0.37 4.53 7.87
N ASN A 109 -1.50 4.55 7.16
CA ASN A 109 -1.87 5.66 6.32
C ASN A 109 -2.18 6.93 7.13
N VAL A 110 -1.77 8.07 6.58
CA VAL A 110 -2.13 9.43 7.04
C VAL A 110 -3.31 9.98 6.24
N VAL A 111 -3.42 9.56 4.98
CA VAL A 111 -4.51 9.94 4.06
C VAL A 111 -5.38 8.71 3.86
N ASP A 112 -6.70 8.91 3.85
CA ASP A 112 -7.65 7.83 3.59
C ASP A 112 -7.37 7.20 2.22
N HIS A 113 -7.50 5.87 2.14
CA HIS A 113 -7.30 5.12 0.91
C HIS A 113 -5.90 5.27 0.28
N HIS A 114 -4.86 5.56 1.08
CA HIS A 114 -3.47 5.62 0.61
C HIS A 114 -2.99 4.24 0.15
N LEU A 115 -2.71 4.13 -1.15
CA LEU A 115 -2.28 2.89 -1.81
C LEU A 115 -0.77 2.83 -2.00
N LEU A 116 -0.26 1.61 -2.04
CA LEU A 116 1.10 1.27 -2.44
C LEU A 116 1.04 0.39 -3.69
N ILE A 117 1.79 0.77 -4.72
CA ILE A 117 2.05 -0.07 -5.90
C ILE A 117 3.38 -0.78 -5.63
N VAL A 118 3.34 -2.10 -5.53
CA VAL A 118 4.48 -2.90 -5.07
C VAL A 118 4.83 -3.97 -6.10
N THR A 119 6.12 -4.16 -6.35
CA THR A 119 6.62 -5.25 -7.18
C THR A 119 6.43 -6.59 -6.49
N ARG A 120 6.08 -7.65 -7.24
CA ARG A 120 5.94 -9.00 -6.69
C ARG A 120 7.28 -9.64 -6.34
N SER A 121 8.30 -9.31 -7.12
CA SER A 121 9.68 -9.71 -6.85
C SER A 121 10.36 -8.59 -6.10
N PHE A 122 11.28 -8.93 -5.19
CA PHE A 122 12.09 -7.94 -4.52
C PHE A 122 12.88 -7.12 -5.54
N GLU A 123 12.79 -5.81 -5.44
CA GLU A 123 13.58 -4.84 -6.19
C GLU A 123 14.05 -3.75 -5.21
N GLU A 124 15.27 -3.25 -5.41
CA GLU A 124 15.82 -2.20 -4.56
C GLU A 124 15.12 -0.87 -4.83
N GLN A 125 14.69 -0.16 -3.76
CA GLN A 125 13.95 1.10 -3.86
C GLN A 125 14.73 2.21 -4.61
N GLU A 126 16.06 2.13 -4.61
CA GLU A 126 16.94 3.09 -5.31
C GLU A 126 17.10 2.79 -6.81
N THR A 127 16.49 1.70 -7.30
CA THR A 127 16.47 1.37 -8.73
C THR A 127 15.64 2.38 -9.51
N TRP A 128 16.02 2.63 -10.76
CA TRP A 128 15.28 3.50 -11.66
C TRP A 128 13.90 2.92 -11.97
N LEU A 129 12.91 3.81 -12.07
CA LEU A 129 11.59 3.44 -12.54
C LEU A 129 11.64 2.88 -13.97
N THR A 130 10.96 1.77 -14.16
CA THR A 130 10.86 1.02 -15.41
C THR A 130 9.57 1.36 -16.15
N VAL A 131 9.46 0.91 -17.41
CA VAL A 131 8.22 1.03 -18.19
C VAL A 131 7.06 0.31 -17.49
N GLN A 132 7.32 -0.84 -16.86
CA GLN A 132 6.32 -1.62 -16.14
C GLN A 132 5.74 -0.85 -14.94
N ASP A 133 6.56 -0.03 -14.28
CA ASP A 133 6.13 0.78 -13.13
C ASP A 133 5.16 1.88 -13.59
N PHE A 134 5.50 2.57 -14.69
CA PHE A 134 4.63 3.57 -15.29
C PHE A 134 3.33 2.96 -15.83
N GLU A 135 3.38 1.76 -16.41
CA GLU A 135 2.18 1.04 -16.84
C GLU A 135 1.28 0.67 -15.67
N ALA A 136 1.85 0.19 -14.56
CA ALA A 136 1.11 -0.13 -13.35
C ALA A 136 0.46 1.13 -12.74
N MET A 137 1.23 2.20 -12.58
CA MET A 137 0.72 3.49 -12.12
C MET A 137 -0.39 4.02 -13.02
N GLY A 138 -0.20 3.97 -14.34
CA GLY A 138 -1.19 4.41 -15.32
C GLY A 138 -2.49 3.60 -15.26
N ARG A 139 -2.45 2.31 -14.94
CA ARG A 139 -3.65 1.49 -14.71
C ARG A 139 -4.42 1.99 -13.50
N CYS A 140 -3.75 2.28 -12.38
CA CYS A 140 -4.40 2.76 -11.18
C CYS A 140 -4.97 4.18 -11.35
N LEU A 141 -4.22 5.11 -11.93
CA LEU A 141 -4.65 6.51 -12.09
C LEU A 141 -5.82 6.70 -13.06
N ARG A 142 -6.17 5.70 -13.88
CA ARG A 142 -7.38 5.75 -14.73
C ARG A 142 -8.66 5.44 -13.98
N GLU A 143 -8.57 4.88 -12.77
CA GLU A 143 -9.73 4.38 -12.03
C GLU A 143 -10.36 5.44 -11.13
N PHE A 144 -9.57 6.43 -10.68
CA PHE A 144 -10.03 7.55 -9.85
C PHE A 144 -8.99 8.69 -9.88
N GLU A 145 -9.36 9.87 -9.37
CA GLU A 145 -8.49 11.06 -9.27
C GLU A 145 -7.40 10.88 -8.19
N GLY A 146 -6.46 9.97 -8.41
CA GLY A 146 -5.47 9.56 -7.41
C GLY A 146 -4.36 10.57 -7.08
N LEU A 147 -4.37 11.75 -7.71
CA LEU A 147 -3.39 12.84 -7.49
C LEU A 147 -4.04 14.14 -6.98
N ALA A 148 -5.34 14.11 -6.69
CA ALA A 148 -6.10 15.27 -6.22
C ALA A 148 -5.81 15.63 -4.75
#